data_AF-A0A522PLJ4-F1
#
_entry.id   AF-A0A522PLJ4-F1
#
_cell.length_a   1.000
_cell.length_b   1.000
_cell.length_c   1.000
_cell.angle_alpha   90.00
_cell.angle_beta   90.00
_cell.angle_gamma   90.00
#
_symmetry.space_group_name_H-M   'P 1'
#
loop_
_entity.id
_entity.type
_entity.pdbx_description
1 polymer ?
#
loop_
_entity_poly.entity_id
_entity_poly.type
_entity_poly.pdbx_seq_one_letter_code
_entity_poly.pdbx_strand_id
1 'polypeptide(L)'
;MPADRLRDFGQPTADWFRSAFSQPTAVQAEGWPAIGRGEHVLLTAPTGSGKTLAAFLWCLDRLMARPAPARGEALRVLYVSPLKALVHDVEKNLRVPLTGIALAAERLGQPVTPIRVAMRTGDTPAAERRSFGRRPPDILVTTPESLYLLLTSQAREALRSVEWLIVDEIHALAGTKRGAHLALSLERLEGLAAQPPQRIGLSATARPLDRVAAFLGGRADGGPADGSRPGPPRPVTIVDAGLRKPLELQVVVPVEDMTQPAEAALARMG
;
A
#
# COMPACT_ATOMS: atom_id res chain seq x y z
N MET A 1 -7.96 -27.42 1.84
CA MET A 1 -6.77 -26.90 1.14
C MET A 1 -7.00 -25.42 0.87
N PRO A 2 -6.05 -24.53 1.19
CA PRO A 2 -6.15 -23.16 0.67
C PRO A 2 -6.24 -23.24 -0.86
N ALA A 3 -7.22 -22.59 -1.47
CA ALA A 3 -7.29 -22.54 -2.93
C ALA A 3 -5.99 -21.94 -3.47
N ASP A 4 -5.42 -22.50 -4.56
CA ASP A 4 -4.24 -21.92 -5.20
C ASP A 4 -4.59 -20.49 -5.66
N ARG A 5 -4.10 -19.50 -4.91
CA ARG A 5 -4.39 -18.09 -5.16
C ARG A 5 -3.62 -17.55 -6.36
N LEU A 6 -2.57 -18.25 -6.81
CA LEU A 6 -1.78 -17.84 -7.97
C LEU A 6 -2.55 -17.98 -9.29
N ARG A 7 -3.68 -18.72 -9.30
CA ARG A 7 -4.57 -18.82 -10.47
C ARG A 7 -5.21 -17.50 -10.88
N ASP A 8 -5.25 -16.52 -9.98
CA ASP A 8 -5.84 -15.20 -10.24
C ASP A 8 -4.85 -14.27 -11.00
N PHE A 9 -3.60 -14.72 -11.17
CA PHE A 9 -2.52 -14.04 -11.88
C PHE A 9 -2.28 -14.63 -13.27
N GLY A 10 -1.66 -13.86 -14.15
CA GLY A 10 -1.15 -14.37 -15.41
C GLY A 10 -0.05 -15.41 -15.19
N GLN A 11 0.06 -16.35 -16.13
CA GLN A 11 1.01 -17.47 -16.07
C GLN A 11 2.46 -17.03 -15.78
N PRO A 12 3.03 -15.98 -16.41
CA PRO A 12 4.39 -15.54 -16.10
C PRO A 12 4.59 -15.13 -14.65
N THR A 13 3.62 -14.41 -14.08
CA THR A 13 3.66 -13.94 -12.69
C THR A 13 3.56 -15.11 -11.73
N ALA A 14 2.65 -16.06 -12.00
CA ALA A 14 2.47 -17.25 -11.19
C ALA A 14 3.72 -18.13 -11.21
N ASP A 15 4.33 -18.36 -12.38
CA ASP A 15 5.53 -19.19 -12.52
C ASP A 15 6.75 -18.56 -11.86
N TRP A 16 6.93 -17.24 -12.02
CA TRP A 16 7.95 -16.52 -11.29
C TRP A 16 7.76 -16.66 -9.78
N PHE A 17 6.54 -16.44 -9.27
CA PHE A 17 6.27 -16.51 -7.83
C PHE A 17 6.58 -17.90 -7.27
N ARG A 18 6.15 -18.98 -7.95
CA ARG A 18 6.44 -20.37 -7.54
C ARG A 18 7.93 -20.68 -7.56
N SER A 19 8.70 -20.05 -8.44
CA SER A 19 10.16 -20.22 -8.48
C SER A 19 10.88 -19.45 -7.37
N ALA A 20 10.33 -18.32 -6.94
CA ALA A 20 10.95 -17.41 -5.98
C ALA A 20 10.56 -17.71 -4.53
N PHE A 21 9.38 -18.28 -4.29
CA PHE A 21 8.82 -18.52 -2.96
C PHE A 21 8.18 -19.91 -2.87
N SER A 22 8.23 -20.51 -1.68
CA SER A 22 7.58 -21.80 -1.43
C SER A 22 6.05 -21.71 -1.43
N GLN A 23 5.50 -20.65 -0.84
CA GLN A 23 4.05 -20.41 -0.78
C GLN A 23 3.75 -18.94 -0.47
N PRO A 24 2.56 -18.42 -0.85
CA PRO A 24 2.10 -17.10 -0.45
C PRO A 24 1.98 -16.98 1.08
N THR A 25 2.29 -15.80 1.61
CA THR A 25 2.00 -15.48 3.02
C THR A 25 0.49 -15.28 3.23
N ALA A 26 0.01 -15.31 4.48
CA ALA A 26 -1.41 -15.12 4.79
C ALA A 26 -1.96 -13.80 4.22
N VAL A 27 -1.24 -12.68 4.43
CA VAL A 27 -1.65 -11.36 3.91
C VAL A 27 -1.69 -11.31 2.38
N GLN A 28 -0.85 -12.08 1.70
CA GLN A 28 -0.88 -12.22 0.25
C GLN A 28 -2.09 -13.03 -0.20
N ALA A 29 -2.25 -14.24 0.34
CA ALA A 29 -3.31 -15.17 -0.03
C ALA A 29 -4.72 -14.64 0.27
N GLU A 30 -4.88 -13.87 1.35
CA GLU A 30 -6.14 -13.24 1.74
C GLU A 30 -6.36 -11.88 1.06
N GLY A 31 -5.27 -11.15 0.77
CA GLY A 31 -5.30 -9.83 0.15
C GLY A 31 -5.64 -9.87 -1.35
N TRP A 32 -5.03 -10.79 -2.10
CA TRP A 32 -5.17 -10.82 -3.56
C TRP A 32 -6.61 -10.97 -4.05
N PRO A 33 -7.49 -11.79 -3.45
CA PRO A 33 -8.90 -11.85 -3.86
C PRO A 33 -9.63 -10.51 -3.71
N ALA A 34 -9.39 -9.76 -2.63
CA ALA A 34 -10.01 -8.46 -2.40
C ALA A 34 -9.48 -7.40 -3.39
N ILE A 35 -8.15 -7.37 -3.58
CA ILE A 35 -7.52 -6.52 -4.58
C ILE A 35 -8.07 -6.85 -5.98
N GLY A 36 -8.24 -8.13 -6.27
CA GLY A 36 -8.69 -8.59 -7.58
C GLY A 36 -10.14 -8.29 -7.93
N ARG A 37 -10.99 -8.07 -6.92
CA ARG A 37 -12.36 -7.57 -7.11
C ARG A 37 -12.43 -6.05 -7.29
N GLY A 38 -11.29 -5.35 -7.25
CA GLY A 38 -11.24 -3.89 -7.36
C GLY A 38 -11.62 -3.15 -6.08
N GLU A 39 -11.72 -3.86 -4.94
CA GLU A 39 -12.06 -3.23 -3.66
C GLU A 39 -10.90 -2.35 -3.16
N HIS A 40 -11.18 -1.27 -2.43
CA HIS A 40 -10.14 -0.67 -1.59
C HIS A 40 -9.76 -1.67 -0.49
N VAL A 41 -8.46 -1.81 -0.20
CA VAL A 41 -8.00 -2.83 0.75
C VAL A 41 -7.01 -2.24 1.75
N LEU A 42 -7.20 -2.54 3.04
CA LEU A 42 -6.21 -2.31 4.08
C LEU A 42 -5.55 -3.65 4.46
N LEU A 43 -4.27 -3.82 4.10
CA LEU A 43 -3.47 -4.99 4.44
C LEU A 43 -2.72 -4.74 5.74
N THR A 44 -3.02 -5.53 6.78
CA THR A 44 -2.31 -5.48 8.07
C THR A 44 -1.63 -6.80 8.39
N ALA A 45 -0.31 -6.73 8.61
CA ALA A 45 0.53 -7.87 8.95
C ALA A 45 1.87 -7.36 9.47
N PRO A 46 2.64 -8.14 10.25
CA PRO A 46 3.98 -7.74 10.69
C PRO A 46 4.93 -7.34 9.55
N THR A 47 6.02 -6.65 9.90
CA THR A 47 7.12 -6.39 8.94
C THR A 47 7.71 -7.71 8.47
N GLY A 48 8.14 -7.78 7.21
CA GLY A 48 8.65 -9.03 6.61
C GLY A 48 7.57 -10.01 6.14
N SER A 49 6.28 -9.78 6.41
CA SER A 49 5.19 -10.66 5.95
C SER A 49 4.82 -10.51 4.47
N GLY A 50 5.61 -9.77 3.68
CA GLY A 50 5.40 -9.65 2.23
C GLY A 50 4.25 -8.73 1.80
N LYS A 51 3.78 -7.81 2.66
CA LYS A 51 2.69 -6.83 2.36
C LYS A 51 2.94 -6.00 1.09
N THR A 52 4.17 -5.50 0.94
CA THR A 52 4.57 -4.69 -0.22
C THR A 52 4.47 -5.50 -1.50
N LEU A 53 4.98 -6.74 -1.50
CA LEU A 53 4.81 -7.64 -2.65
C LEU A 53 3.34 -8.01 -2.87
N ALA A 54 2.53 -8.16 -1.82
CA ALA A 54 1.10 -8.43 -1.96
C ALA A 54 0.39 -7.36 -2.80
N ALA A 55 0.66 -6.07 -2.51
CA ALA A 55 0.09 -4.95 -3.25
C ALA A 55 0.68 -4.81 -4.66
N PHE A 56 2.01 -4.88 -4.80
CA PHE A 56 2.65 -4.68 -6.09
C PHE A 56 2.42 -5.83 -7.05
N LEU A 57 2.41 -7.10 -6.61
CA LEU A 57 2.35 -8.24 -7.52
C LEU A 57 1.12 -8.20 -8.42
N TRP A 58 -0.04 -7.82 -7.85
CA TRP A 58 -1.25 -7.63 -8.64
C TRP A 58 -1.09 -6.52 -9.68
N CYS A 59 -0.54 -5.37 -9.27
CA CYS A 59 -0.31 -4.25 -10.17
C CYS A 59 0.66 -4.61 -11.30
N LEU A 60 1.76 -5.31 -10.98
CA LEU A 60 2.77 -5.75 -11.94
C LEU A 60 2.18 -6.71 -12.96
N ASP A 61 1.40 -7.68 -12.52
CA ASP A 61 0.72 -8.62 -13.40
C ASP A 61 -0.18 -7.90 -14.43
N ARG A 62 -1.00 -6.94 -13.96
CA ARG A 62 -1.88 -6.16 -14.83
C ARG A 62 -1.16 -5.14 -15.71
N LEU A 63 0.01 -4.66 -15.29
CA LEU A 63 0.86 -3.80 -16.12
C LEU A 63 1.52 -4.60 -17.24
N MET A 64 2.05 -5.78 -16.93
CA MET A 64 2.79 -6.61 -17.90
C MET A 64 1.88 -7.38 -18.86
N ALA A 65 0.65 -7.69 -18.46
CA ALA A 65 -0.33 -8.36 -19.32
C ALA A 65 -1.02 -7.43 -20.34
N ARG A 66 -0.94 -6.10 -20.16
CA ARG A 66 -1.57 -5.13 -21.07
C ARG A 66 -0.53 -4.59 -22.06
N PRO A 67 -0.91 -4.30 -23.31
CA PRO A 67 -0.03 -3.60 -24.23
C PRO A 67 0.36 -2.23 -23.69
N ALA A 68 1.51 -1.71 -24.13
CA ALA A 68 1.98 -0.40 -23.72
C ALA A 68 0.88 0.66 -23.98
N PRO A 69 0.52 1.47 -22.97
CA PRO A 69 -0.55 2.46 -23.10
C PRO A 69 -0.13 3.59 -24.04
N ALA A 70 -1.12 4.39 -24.46
CA ALA A 70 -0.86 5.58 -25.27
C ALA A 70 0.11 6.54 -24.56
N ARG A 71 0.80 7.37 -25.35
CA ARG A 71 1.80 8.29 -24.82
C ARG A 71 1.17 9.29 -23.85
N GLY A 72 1.54 9.20 -22.57
CA GLY A 72 0.98 10.04 -21.49
C GLY A 72 0.11 9.28 -20.49
N GLU A 73 -0.31 8.06 -20.83
CA GLU A 73 -1.16 7.18 -19.99
C GLU A 73 -0.36 6.06 -19.30
N ALA A 74 0.96 6.21 -19.25
CA ALA A 74 1.85 5.19 -18.69
C ALA A 74 1.68 5.03 -17.17
N LEU A 75 1.46 6.14 -16.45
CA LEU A 75 1.50 6.14 -14.99
C LEU A 75 0.22 5.55 -14.39
N ARG A 76 0.26 4.25 -14.12
CA ARG A 76 -0.89 3.49 -13.64
C ARG A 76 -0.78 3.10 -12.17
N VAL A 77 0.43 3.07 -11.60
CA VAL A 77 0.66 2.76 -10.18
C VAL A 77 1.33 3.94 -9.48
N LEU A 78 0.68 4.44 -8.44
CA LEU A 78 1.21 5.47 -7.55
C LEU A 78 1.47 4.87 -6.17
N TYR A 79 2.72 4.89 -5.72
CA TYR A 79 3.11 4.47 -4.38
C TYR A 79 3.50 5.68 -3.54
N VAL A 80 2.83 5.85 -2.40
CA VAL A 80 3.08 6.94 -1.45
C VAL A 80 3.63 6.37 -0.16
N SER A 81 4.86 6.76 0.20
CA SER A 81 5.47 6.41 1.49
C SER A 81 5.69 7.65 2.35
N PRO A 82 5.39 7.58 3.67
CA PRO A 82 5.72 8.65 4.60
C PRO A 82 7.23 8.76 4.85
N LEU A 83 8.02 7.70 4.59
CA LEU A 83 9.44 7.64 4.91
C LEU A 83 10.30 7.76 3.64
N LYS A 84 11.08 8.84 3.53
CA LYS A 84 12.00 9.06 2.40
C LYS A 84 12.99 7.90 2.20
N ALA A 85 13.51 7.36 3.30
CA ALA A 85 14.50 6.27 3.26
C ALA A 85 13.97 5.03 2.52
N LEU A 86 12.65 4.78 2.61
CA LEU A 86 12.02 3.60 2.02
C LEU A 86 11.80 3.74 0.50
N VAL A 87 11.86 4.96 -0.06
CA VAL A 87 11.58 5.20 -1.47
C VAL A 87 12.60 4.51 -2.37
N HIS A 88 13.89 4.57 -2.01
CA HIS A 88 14.96 3.88 -2.74
C HIS A 88 14.92 2.37 -2.57
N ASP A 89 14.48 1.90 -1.40
CA ASP A 89 14.38 0.46 -1.13
C ASP A 89 13.24 -0.17 -1.93
N VAL A 90 12.12 0.53 -2.11
CA VAL A 90 11.00 0.06 -2.95
C VAL A 90 11.45 -0.13 -4.40
N GLU A 91 12.19 0.81 -4.99
CA GLU A 91 12.69 0.66 -6.36
C GLU A 91 13.57 -0.59 -6.51
N LYS A 92 14.52 -0.80 -5.59
CA LYS A 92 15.38 -1.99 -5.60
C LYS A 92 14.57 -3.27 -5.43
N ASN A 93 13.61 -3.28 -4.50
CA ASN A 93 12.76 -4.43 -4.22
C ASN A 93 11.85 -4.79 -5.40
N LEU A 94 11.49 -3.81 -6.25
CA LEU A 94 10.72 -4.06 -7.47
C LEU A 94 11.54 -4.65 -8.62
N ARG A 95 12.88 -4.54 -8.61
CA ARG A 95 13.71 -5.09 -9.69
C ARG A 95 13.61 -6.61 -9.78
N VAL A 96 13.61 -7.30 -8.65
CA VAL A 96 13.53 -8.77 -8.61
C VAL A 96 12.24 -9.31 -9.25
N PRO A 97 11.03 -8.87 -8.85
CA PRO A 97 9.80 -9.31 -9.51
C PRO A 97 9.73 -8.87 -10.96
N LEU A 98 10.10 -7.64 -11.30
CA LEU A 98 10.05 -7.15 -12.68
C LEU A 98 10.90 -8.00 -13.63
N THR A 99 12.16 -8.24 -13.27
CA THR A 99 13.07 -9.06 -14.08
C THR A 99 12.60 -10.51 -14.12
N GLY A 100 12.17 -11.07 -12.99
CA GLY A 100 11.79 -12.47 -12.91
C GLY A 100 10.51 -12.78 -13.70
N ILE A 101 9.50 -11.91 -13.64
CA ILE A 101 8.26 -12.04 -14.42
C ILE A 101 8.55 -11.86 -15.92
N ALA A 102 9.44 -10.92 -16.28
CA ALA A 102 9.85 -10.72 -17.67
C ALA A 102 10.53 -11.97 -18.24
N LEU A 103 11.48 -12.57 -17.51
CA LEU A 103 12.15 -13.81 -17.91
C LEU A 103 11.16 -14.99 -18.01
N ALA A 104 10.18 -15.06 -17.11
CA ALA A 104 9.13 -16.08 -17.20
C ALA A 104 8.25 -15.88 -18.45
N ALA A 105 7.90 -14.64 -18.79
CA ALA A 105 7.14 -14.31 -19.99
C ALA A 105 7.92 -14.64 -21.27
N GLU A 106 9.22 -14.34 -21.32
CA GLU A 106 10.10 -14.71 -22.45
C GLU A 106 10.15 -16.22 -22.67
N ARG A 107 10.29 -17.01 -21.60
CA ARG A 107 10.28 -18.49 -21.67
C ARG A 107 8.95 -19.03 -22.20
N LEU A 108 7.85 -18.33 -21.97
CA LEU A 108 6.52 -18.66 -22.46
C LEU A 108 6.25 -18.09 -23.87
N GLY A 109 7.23 -17.41 -24.50
CA GLY A 109 7.07 -16.79 -25.81
C GLY A 109 6.13 -15.58 -25.82
N GLN A 110 5.89 -14.96 -24.66
CA GLN A 110 4.99 -13.81 -24.52
C GLN A 110 5.76 -12.49 -24.70
N PRO A 111 5.11 -11.44 -25.28
CA PRO A 111 5.75 -10.14 -25.44
C PRO A 111 6.02 -9.52 -24.07
N VAL A 112 7.21 -8.96 -23.89
CA VAL A 112 7.62 -8.26 -22.68
C VAL A 112 7.66 -6.77 -22.93
N THR A 113 6.89 -6.03 -22.14
CA THR A 113 6.96 -4.56 -22.10
C THR A 113 7.78 -4.14 -20.87
N PRO A 114 8.91 -3.42 -21.03
CA PRO A 114 9.68 -2.93 -19.90
C PRO A 114 8.87 -1.95 -19.05
N ILE A 115 8.69 -2.27 -17.76
CA ILE A 115 8.03 -1.39 -16.79
C ILE A 115 9.04 -0.39 -16.24
N ARG A 116 8.75 0.90 -16.39
CA ARG A 116 9.59 1.98 -15.87
C ARG A 116 9.11 2.39 -14.48
N VAL A 117 10.03 2.33 -13.52
CA VAL A 117 9.82 2.84 -12.16
C VAL A 117 10.60 4.14 -12.02
N ALA A 118 9.98 5.17 -11.46
CA ALA A 118 10.70 6.40 -11.11
C ALA A 118 10.30 6.90 -9.72
N MET A 119 11.20 7.69 -9.13
CA MET A 119 11.01 8.29 -7.82
C MET A 119 10.79 9.80 -7.96
N ARG A 120 9.84 10.33 -7.19
CA ARG A 120 9.59 11.76 -7.10
C ARG A 120 9.52 12.19 -5.64
N THR A 121 10.61 12.76 -5.16
CA THR A 121 10.72 13.30 -3.81
C THR A 121 11.20 14.76 -3.86
N GLY A 122 11.38 15.37 -2.69
CA GLY A 122 12.06 16.66 -2.57
C GLY A 122 13.50 16.64 -3.11
N ASP A 123 14.13 15.46 -3.12
CA ASP A 123 15.53 15.28 -3.48
C ASP A 123 15.71 14.98 -4.99
N THR A 124 14.61 14.81 -5.74
CA THR A 124 14.66 14.57 -7.19
C THR A 124 15.28 15.76 -7.95
N PRO A 125 16.33 15.55 -8.76
CA PRO A 125 16.98 16.60 -9.55
C PRO A 125 16.03 17.33 -10.48
N ALA A 126 16.21 18.64 -10.65
CA ALA A 126 15.30 19.48 -11.43
C ALA A 126 15.10 19.01 -12.89
N ALA A 127 16.12 18.42 -13.51
CA ALA A 127 16.01 17.84 -14.85
C ALA A 127 15.02 16.68 -14.92
N GLU A 128 15.09 15.75 -13.96
CA GLU A 128 14.14 14.63 -13.83
C GLU A 128 12.73 15.12 -13.50
N ARG A 129 12.60 16.17 -12.66
CA ARG A 129 11.30 16.78 -12.38
C ARG A 129 10.62 17.32 -13.64
N ARG A 130 11.39 17.91 -14.56
CA ARG A 130 10.88 18.46 -15.83
C ARG A 130 10.54 17.37 -16.83
N SER A 131 11.28 16.26 -16.85
CA SER A 131 11.03 15.17 -17.79
C SER A 131 9.78 14.35 -17.43
N PHE A 132 9.41 14.31 -16.14
CA PHE A 132 8.25 13.57 -15.63
C PHE A 132 6.97 13.81 -16.44
N GLY A 133 6.59 15.06 -16.69
CA GLY A 133 5.36 15.37 -17.45
C GLY A 133 5.42 14.94 -18.92
N ARG A 134 6.61 14.85 -19.52
CA ARG A 134 6.78 14.48 -20.95
C ARG A 134 6.90 12.97 -21.14
N ARG A 135 7.42 12.27 -20.13
CA ARG A 135 7.69 10.82 -20.15
C ARG A 135 7.35 10.25 -18.76
N PRO A 136 6.06 10.16 -18.41
CA PRO A 136 5.67 9.60 -17.13
C PRO A 136 6.14 8.13 -17.03
N PRO A 137 6.57 7.66 -15.84
CA PRO A 137 6.89 6.25 -15.60
C PRO A 137 5.61 5.41 -15.54
N ASP A 138 5.75 4.10 -15.50
CA ASP A 138 4.63 3.17 -15.26
C ASP A 138 4.25 3.10 -13.78
N ILE A 139 5.28 3.20 -12.93
CA ILE A 139 5.17 3.22 -11.47
C ILE A 139 5.88 4.47 -10.93
N LEU A 140 5.17 5.27 -10.13
CA LEU A 140 5.74 6.42 -9.42
C LEU A 140 5.81 6.15 -7.93
N VAL A 141 7.01 6.23 -7.35
CA VAL A 141 7.22 6.19 -5.91
C VAL A 141 7.44 7.62 -5.39
N THR A 142 6.63 8.08 -4.46
CA THR A 142 6.61 9.47 -4.00
C THR A 142 6.33 9.61 -2.50
N THR A 143 6.39 10.84 -1.98
CA THR A 143 5.97 11.20 -0.62
C THR A 143 4.66 11.97 -0.65
N PRO A 144 3.91 12.07 0.47
CA PRO A 144 2.70 12.90 0.55
C PRO A 144 2.92 14.34 0.08
N GLU A 145 4.03 14.96 0.48
CA GLU A 145 4.37 16.34 0.13
C GLU A 145 4.66 16.47 -1.37
N SER A 146 5.39 15.52 -1.93
CA SER A 146 5.77 15.53 -3.35
C SER A 146 4.55 15.25 -4.24
N LEU A 147 3.64 14.39 -3.80
CA LEU A 147 2.34 14.17 -4.46
C LEU A 147 1.52 15.47 -4.49
N TYR A 148 1.42 16.18 -3.37
CA TYR A 148 0.72 17.47 -3.33
C TYR A 148 1.30 18.46 -4.34
N LEU A 149 2.63 18.60 -4.39
CA LEU A 149 3.30 19.48 -5.36
C LEU A 149 3.01 19.09 -6.82
N LEU A 150 2.94 17.79 -7.12
CA LEU A 150 2.54 17.32 -8.45
C LEU A 150 1.11 17.74 -8.78
N LEU A 151 0.16 17.48 -7.86
CA LEU A 151 -1.27 17.80 -8.01
C LEU A 151 -1.55 19.30 -8.14
N THR A 152 -0.66 20.16 -7.63
CA THR A 152 -0.73 21.62 -7.76
C THR A 152 0.07 22.19 -8.93
N SER A 153 0.52 21.35 -9.87
CA SER A 153 1.31 21.78 -11.03
C SER A 153 0.76 21.21 -12.33
N GLN A 154 1.29 21.65 -13.48
CA GLN A 154 0.94 21.06 -14.79
C GLN A 154 1.32 19.57 -14.89
N ALA A 155 2.26 19.10 -14.07
CA ALA A 155 2.64 17.68 -14.04
C ALA A 155 1.51 16.77 -13.54
N ARG A 156 0.45 17.33 -12.94
CA ARG A 156 -0.73 16.57 -12.51
C ARG A 156 -1.40 15.80 -13.65
N GLU A 157 -1.30 16.26 -14.89
CA GLU A 157 -1.94 15.61 -16.04
C GLU A 157 -1.43 14.17 -16.23
N ALA A 158 -0.18 13.89 -15.85
CA ALA A 158 0.36 12.52 -15.84
C ALA A 158 -0.34 11.59 -14.83
N LEU A 159 -0.97 12.13 -13.78
CA LEU A 159 -1.67 11.35 -12.75
C LEU A 159 -3.07 10.91 -13.18
N ARG A 160 -3.58 11.37 -14.33
CA ARG A 160 -4.94 11.04 -14.79
C ARG A 160 -5.16 9.55 -15.06
N SER A 161 -4.09 8.83 -15.37
CA SER A 161 -4.11 7.40 -15.72
C SER A 161 -3.85 6.47 -14.53
N VAL A 162 -3.73 7.00 -13.31
CA VAL A 162 -3.47 6.18 -12.12
C VAL A 162 -4.67 5.28 -11.86
N GLU A 163 -4.44 3.97 -11.89
CA GLU A 163 -5.43 2.93 -11.59
C GLU A 163 -5.27 2.41 -10.15
N TRP A 164 -4.05 2.38 -9.64
CA TRP A 164 -3.74 1.88 -8.30
C TRP A 164 -2.93 2.89 -7.50
N LEU A 165 -3.43 3.20 -6.30
CA LEU A 165 -2.77 3.97 -5.28
C LEU A 165 -2.41 3.06 -4.11
N ILE A 166 -1.11 2.93 -3.81
CA ILE A 166 -0.61 2.23 -2.64
C ILE A 166 -0.16 3.27 -1.61
N VAL A 167 -0.71 3.20 -0.40
CA VAL A 167 -0.31 4.06 0.73
C VAL A 167 0.39 3.20 1.77
N ASP A 168 1.70 3.33 1.84
CA ASP A 168 2.53 2.57 2.76
C ASP A 168 2.63 3.21 4.14
N GLU A 169 2.90 2.38 5.14
CA GLU A 169 2.98 2.75 6.56
C GLU A 169 1.86 3.72 7.00
N ILE A 170 0.63 3.41 6.58
CA ILE A 170 -0.50 4.33 6.73
C ILE A 170 -0.80 4.68 8.20
N HIS A 171 -0.40 3.84 9.15
CA HIS A 171 -0.52 4.11 10.58
C HIS A 171 0.32 5.30 11.04
N ALA A 172 1.44 5.60 10.36
CA ALA A 172 2.28 6.76 10.67
C ALA A 172 1.65 8.07 10.20
N LEU A 173 0.62 8.00 9.35
CA LEU A 173 -0.08 9.14 8.77
C LEU A 173 -1.43 9.37 9.45
N ALA A 174 -2.19 8.29 9.72
CA ALA A 174 -3.50 8.36 10.33
C ALA A 174 -3.46 9.12 11.67
N GLY A 175 -4.36 10.10 11.84
CA GLY A 175 -4.43 10.92 13.06
C GLY A 175 -3.43 12.07 13.15
N THR A 176 -2.62 12.31 12.10
CA THR A 176 -1.66 13.43 12.07
C THR A 176 -2.11 14.54 11.10
N LYS A 177 -1.58 15.76 11.27
CA LYS A 177 -1.77 16.86 10.30
C LYS A 177 -1.24 16.49 8.90
N ARG A 178 -0.14 15.74 8.86
CA ARG A 178 0.44 15.20 7.62
C ARG A 178 -0.51 14.22 6.93
N GLY A 179 -1.17 13.36 7.71
CA GLY A 179 -2.23 12.48 7.21
C GLY A 179 -3.44 13.24 6.69
N ALA A 180 -3.90 14.27 7.41
CA ALA A 180 -4.99 15.12 6.94
C ALA A 180 -4.67 15.77 5.58
N HIS A 181 -3.44 16.26 5.41
CA HIS A 181 -2.96 16.79 4.14
C HIS A 181 -2.90 15.73 3.03
N LEU A 182 -2.46 14.51 3.35
CA LEU A 182 -2.50 13.39 2.40
C LEU A 182 -3.93 13.07 1.99
N ALA A 183 -4.87 12.96 2.94
CA ALA A 183 -6.27 12.65 2.66
C ALA A 183 -6.89 13.63 1.65
N LEU A 184 -6.65 14.93 1.82
CA LEU A 184 -7.08 15.94 0.85
C LEU A 184 -6.40 15.77 -0.52
N SER A 185 -5.13 15.39 -0.54
CA SER A 185 -4.40 15.10 -1.78
C SER A 185 -4.96 13.85 -2.49
N LEU A 186 -5.41 12.84 -1.74
CA LEU A 186 -6.04 11.65 -2.30
C LEU A 186 -7.40 11.95 -2.93
N GLU A 187 -8.24 12.77 -2.29
CA GLU A 187 -9.52 13.19 -2.89
C GLU A 187 -9.31 14.10 -4.12
N ARG A 188 -8.24 14.91 -4.14
CA ARG A 188 -7.86 15.66 -5.35
C ARG A 188 -7.39 14.76 -6.47
N LEU A 189 -6.66 13.68 -6.16
CA LEU A 189 -6.28 12.67 -7.14
C LEU A 189 -7.52 11.93 -7.66
N GLU A 190 -8.44 11.57 -6.77
CA GLU A 190 -9.72 10.94 -7.15
C GLU A 190 -10.48 11.76 -8.19
N GLY A 191 -10.68 13.06 -7.94
CA GLY A 191 -11.39 13.94 -8.87
C GLY A 191 -10.60 14.29 -10.14
N LEU A 192 -9.30 14.01 -10.18
CA LEU A 192 -8.44 14.25 -11.35
C LEU A 192 -8.34 13.01 -12.25
N ALA A 193 -8.28 11.82 -11.66
CA ALA A 193 -8.11 10.57 -12.37
C ALA A 193 -9.30 10.31 -13.30
N ALA A 194 -9.03 9.71 -14.46
CA ALA A 194 -10.07 9.34 -15.42
C ALA A 194 -11.06 8.32 -14.83
N GLN A 195 -10.56 7.49 -13.93
CA GLN A 195 -11.35 6.62 -13.06
C GLN A 195 -10.79 6.71 -11.64
N PRO A 196 -11.64 6.63 -10.60
CA PRO A 196 -11.19 6.55 -9.22
C PRO A 196 -10.13 5.45 -9.03
N PRO A 197 -8.93 5.78 -8.53
CA PRO A 197 -7.90 4.77 -8.32
C PRO A 197 -8.30 3.83 -7.19
N GLN A 198 -8.06 2.53 -7.37
CA GLN A 198 -8.14 1.56 -6.30
C GLN A 198 -7.08 1.90 -5.24
N ARG A 199 -7.47 1.90 -3.97
CA ARG A 199 -6.62 2.33 -2.85
C ARG A 199 -6.22 1.12 -2.01
N ILE A 200 -4.93 0.89 -1.85
CA ILE A 200 -4.34 -0.23 -1.11
C ILE A 200 -3.48 0.35 0.02
N GLY A 201 -3.93 0.24 1.26
CA GLY A 201 -3.18 0.67 2.44
C GLY A 201 -2.35 -0.47 3.01
N LEU A 202 -1.11 -0.17 3.39
CA LEU A 202 -0.21 -1.12 4.05
C LEU A 202 0.07 -0.65 5.47
N SER A 203 -0.02 -1.57 6.43
CA SER A 203 0.35 -1.26 7.81
C SER A 203 0.91 -2.46 8.56
N ALA A 204 1.91 -2.22 9.42
CA ALA A 204 2.38 -3.22 10.37
C ALA A 204 1.57 -3.26 11.67
N THR A 205 1.09 -2.11 12.14
CA THR A 205 0.68 -1.90 13.54
C THR A 205 -0.62 -1.10 13.70
N ALA A 206 -1.34 -0.82 12.61
CA ALA A 206 -2.52 0.04 12.62
C ALA A 206 -3.59 -0.43 13.63
N ARG A 207 -4.02 0.47 14.52
CA ARG A 207 -5.22 0.32 15.36
C ARG A 207 -5.84 1.70 15.65
N PRO A 208 -7.18 1.80 15.77
CA PRO A 208 -8.16 0.77 15.42
C PRO A 208 -8.35 0.69 13.89
N LEU A 209 -8.54 -0.53 13.37
CA LEU A 209 -8.44 -0.81 11.92
C LEU A 209 -9.55 -0.16 11.10
N ASP A 210 -10.75 -0.05 11.65
CA ASP A 210 -11.90 0.64 11.05
C ASP A 210 -11.60 2.13 10.78
N ARG A 211 -10.90 2.81 11.70
CA ARG A 211 -10.54 4.23 11.53
C ARG A 211 -9.46 4.41 10.48
N VAL A 212 -8.49 3.51 10.42
CA VAL A 212 -7.43 3.54 9.39
C VAL A 212 -8.00 3.21 8.01
N ALA A 213 -8.93 2.25 7.95
CA ALA A 213 -9.67 1.92 6.73
C ALA A 213 -10.51 3.11 6.25
N ALA A 214 -11.24 3.76 7.15
CA ALA A 214 -12.00 4.99 6.82
C ALA A 214 -11.09 6.13 6.33
N PHE A 215 -9.91 6.28 6.93
CA PHE A 215 -8.90 7.24 6.48
C PHE A 215 -8.40 6.93 5.06
N LEU A 216 -8.12 5.66 4.75
CA LEU A 216 -7.69 5.21 3.42
C LEU A 216 -8.77 5.45 2.35
N GLY A 217 -9.99 4.98 2.62
CA GLY A 217 -11.10 5.01 1.67
C GLY A 217 -11.64 6.42 1.42
N GLY A 218 -11.56 7.31 2.42
CA GLY A 218 -12.17 8.63 2.32
C GLY A 218 -13.69 8.51 2.17
N ARG A 219 -14.29 9.41 1.39
CA ARG A 219 -15.74 9.48 1.20
C ARG A 219 -16.10 9.62 -0.26
N ALA A 220 -17.10 8.86 -0.69
CA ALA A 220 -17.66 8.95 -2.03
C ALA A 220 -18.40 10.28 -2.22
N ASP A 221 -18.55 10.69 -3.47
CA ASP A 221 -19.49 11.74 -3.85
C ASP A 221 -20.94 11.29 -3.55
N GLY A 222 -21.85 12.26 -3.43
CA GLY A 222 -23.26 12.00 -3.08
C GLY A 222 -23.73 12.60 -1.75
N GLY A 223 -22.95 13.52 -1.18
CA GLY A 223 -23.48 14.47 -0.19
C GLY A 223 -24.39 15.52 -0.85
N PRO A 224 -25.22 16.25 -0.08
CA PRO A 224 -26.00 17.36 -0.60
C PRO A 224 -25.12 18.40 -1.31
N ALA A 225 -25.63 19.02 -2.38
CA ALA A 225 -24.88 19.99 -3.20
C ALA A 225 -24.42 21.23 -2.43
N ASP A 226 -25.07 21.54 -1.30
CA ASP A 226 -24.71 22.64 -0.40
C ASP A 226 -23.52 22.29 0.53
N GLY A 227 -22.99 21.06 0.46
CA GLY A 227 -21.89 20.58 1.30
C GLY A 227 -22.26 20.38 2.77
N SER A 228 -23.55 20.47 3.13
CA SER A 228 -24.03 20.38 4.52
C SER A 228 -23.72 19.04 5.18
N ARG A 229 -23.58 17.97 4.40
CA ARG A 229 -23.17 16.65 4.88
C ARG A 229 -22.16 16.01 3.93
N PRO A 230 -21.11 15.37 4.47
CA PRO A 230 -20.19 14.64 3.63
C PRO A 230 -20.84 13.35 3.11
N GLY A 231 -20.45 12.91 1.91
CA GLY A 231 -20.94 11.68 1.31
C GLY A 231 -20.57 10.43 2.12
N PRO A 232 -21.12 9.25 1.79
CA PRO A 232 -20.88 8.03 2.54
C PRO A 232 -19.40 7.62 2.51
N PRO A 233 -18.88 6.93 3.55
CA PRO A 233 -17.52 6.40 3.51
C PRO A 233 -17.38 5.39 2.38
N ARG A 234 -16.25 5.42 1.65
CA ARG A 234 -15.96 4.36 0.66
C ARG A 234 -15.71 3.04 1.39
N PRO A 235 -16.25 1.91 0.91
CA PRO A 235 -16.00 0.61 1.52
C PRO A 235 -14.52 0.23 1.37
N VAL A 236 -13.94 -0.29 2.45
CA VAL A 236 -12.56 -0.78 2.49
C VAL A 236 -12.54 -2.15 3.14
N THR A 237 -12.05 -3.15 2.43
CA THR A 237 -11.86 -4.50 2.94
C THR A 237 -10.61 -4.56 3.81
N ILE A 238 -10.75 -4.98 5.05
CA ILE A 238 -9.64 -5.12 5.99
C ILE A 238 -9.16 -6.57 5.96
N VAL A 239 -7.88 -6.77 5.66
CA VAL A 239 -7.23 -8.08 5.72
C VAL A 239 -6.21 -8.04 6.85
N ASP A 240 -6.58 -8.63 7.99
CA ASP A 240 -5.76 -8.67 9.20
C ASP A 240 -5.09 -10.02 9.39
N ALA A 241 -3.87 -10.13 8.86
CA ALA A 241 -2.96 -11.25 9.09
C ALA A 241 -1.98 -10.95 10.25
N GLY A 242 -2.32 -10.03 11.15
CA GLY A 242 -1.58 -9.77 12.38
C GLY A 242 -1.62 -10.96 13.33
N LEU A 243 -0.46 -11.45 13.76
CA LEU A 243 -0.38 -12.47 14.81
C LEU A 243 -0.93 -11.87 16.12
N ARG A 244 -2.10 -12.34 16.56
CA ARG A 244 -2.50 -12.20 17.97
C ARG A 244 -1.72 -13.25 18.75
N LYS A 245 -0.56 -12.87 19.32
CA LYS A 245 -0.01 -13.68 20.42
C LYS A 245 -1.07 -13.67 21.54
N PRO A 246 -1.53 -14.81 22.05
CA PRO A 246 -2.27 -14.81 23.30
C PRO A 246 -1.32 -14.21 24.35
N LEU A 247 -1.70 -13.06 24.90
CA LEU A 247 -0.96 -12.46 25.99
C LEU A 247 -1.24 -13.30 27.23
N GLU A 248 -0.26 -14.08 27.69
CA GLU A 248 -0.27 -14.59 29.06
C GLU A 248 0.04 -13.42 29.99
N LEU A 249 -1.02 -12.73 30.42
CA LEU A 249 -0.94 -11.68 31.44
C LEU A 249 -1.07 -12.35 32.80
N GLN A 250 0.04 -12.46 33.51
CA GLN A 250 0.04 -12.83 34.92
C GLN A 250 0.16 -11.55 35.76
N VAL A 251 -0.88 -11.25 36.56
CA VAL A 251 -0.80 -10.21 37.59
C VAL A 251 -0.16 -10.85 38.81
N VAL A 252 1.10 -10.50 39.08
CA VAL A 252 1.80 -10.93 40.31
C VAL A 252 1.69 -9.80 41.31
N VAL A 253 0.94 -10.03 42.40
CA VAL A 253 0.89 -9.12 43.55
C VAL A 253 1.94 -9.61 44.56
N PRO A 254 2.92 -8.79 44.94
CA PRO A 254 4.00 -9.22 45.84
C PRO A 254 3.58 -9.33 47.31
N VAL A 255 2.35 -8.93 47.64
CA VAL A 255 1.78 -8.96 49.00
C VAL A 255 0.38 -9.56 48.96
N GLU A 256 0.05 -10.40 49.95
CA GLU A 256 -1.28 -11.02 50.07
C GLU A 256 -2.39 -10.00 50.38
N ASP A 257 -2.02 -8.85 50.95
CA ASP A 257 -2.94 -7.77 51.28
C ASP A 257 -2.37 -6.38 50.91
N MET A 258 -3.03 -5.69 49.99
CA MET A 258 -2.67 -4.35 49.52
C MET A 258 -2.99 -3.25 50.56
N THR A 259 -3.72 -3.59 51.63
CA THR A 259 -4.06 -2.64 52.71
C THR A 259 -3.00 -2.59 53.81
N GLN A 260 -2.05 -3.54 53.84
CA GLN A 260 -0.97 -3.61 54.84
C GLN A 260 0.40 -3.95 54.21
N PRO A 261 1.03 -3.01 53.47
CA PRO A 261 2.27 -3.27 52.73
C PRO A 261 3.54 -3.49 53.60
N ALA A 262 3.45 -3.43 54.94
CA ALA A 262 4.62 -3.38 55.82
C ALA A 262 5.03 -4.72 56.47
N GLU A 263 4.17 -5.75 56.53
CA GLU A 263 4.50 -7.00 57.24
C GLU A 263 5.34 -7.98 56.40
N ALA A 264 5.29 -7.91 55.07
CA ALA A 264 5.96 -8.88 54.19
C ALA A 264 7.50 -8.73 54.13
N ALA A 265 8.07 -7.60 54.59
CA ALA A 265 9.51 -7.36 54.54
C ALA A 265 10.29 -8.03 55.70
N LEU A 266 9.62 -8.38 56.81
CA LEU A 266 10.26 -8.89 58.02
C LEU A 266 10.40 -10.43 58.06
N ALA A 267 9.63 -11.16 57.25
CA ALA A 267 9.65 -12.63 57.24
C ALA A 267 10.79 -13.26 56.40
N ARG A 268 11.60 -12.45 55.69
CA ARG A 268 12.72 -12.92 54.84
C ARG A 268 14.12 -12.74 55.45
N MET A 269 14.21 -12.27 56.70
CA MET A 269 15.48 -12.06 57.42
C MET A 269 15.64 -12.96 58.66
N GLY A 270 14.96 -14.12 58.69
CA GLY A 270 15.07 -15.15 59.73
C GLY A 270 15.73 -16.41 59.19
#